data_AF-A0A972CYT8-F1
#
_entry.id   AF-A0A972CYT8-F1
#
_cell.length_a   1.000
_cell.length_b   1.000
_cell.length_c   1.000
_cell.angle_alpha   90.00
_cell.angle_beta   90.00
_cell.angle_gamma   90.00
#
_symmetry.space_group_name_H-M   'P 1'
#
loop_
_entity.id
_entity.type
_entity.pdbx_description
1 polymer ?
#
loop_
_entity_poly.entity_id
_entity_poly.type
_entity_poly.pdbx_seq_one_letter_code
_entity_poly.pdbx_strand_id
1 'polypeptide(L)' 'LYDIARTVFLIEYTPLPKDIENKEGLLQLKKSLADLYLMEMDVSREEIKDYLLVIGEARRGECPHEYYICDLES' A
#
# COMPACT_ATOMS: atom_id res chain seq x y z
N LEU A 1 10.89 7.87 8.43
CA LEU A 1 9.83 6.82 8.51
C LEU A 1 8.57 7.19 7.75
N TYR A 2 8.02 8.41 7.89
CA TYR A 2 6.82 8.82 7.14
C TYR A 2 6.95 8.67 5.61
N ASP A 3 8.03 9.18 4.99
CA ASP A 3 8.17 9.10 3.52
C ASP A 3 8.32 7.65 3.02
N ILE A 4 8.95 6.79 3.83
CA ILE A 4 9.04 5.34 3.59
C ILE A 4 7.63 4.73 3.61
N ALA A 5 6.85 5.04 4.66
CA ALA A 5 5.48 4.57 4.80
C ALA A 5 4.58 5.06 3.66
N ARG A 6 4.72 6.31 3.24
CA ARG A 6 3.98 6.88 2.10
C ARG A 6 4.31 6.18 0.80
N THR A 7 5.58 5.87 0.57
CA THR A 7 6.02 5.13 -0.62
C THR A 7 5.44 3.72 -0.61
N VAL A 8 5.53 3.01 0.51
CA VAL A 8 4.94 1.68 0.70
C VAL A 8 3.43 1.71 0.49
N PHE A 9 2.73 2.69 1.06
CA PHE A 9 1.29 2.87 0.89
C PHE A 9 0.92 2.99 -0.59
N LEU A 10 1.60 3.89 -1.31
CA LEU A 10 1.34 4.13 -2.72
C LEU A 10 1.63 2.90 -3.60
N ILE A 11 2.67 2.14 -3.28
CA ILE A 11 3.07 0.95 -4.03
C ILE A 11 2.15 -0.23 -3.76
N GLU A 12 1.72 -0.48 -2.52
CA GLU A 12 1.04 -1.74 -2.17
C GLU A 12 -0.45 -1.58 -1.92
N TYR A 13 -0.85 -0.50 -1.24
CA TYR A 13 -2.19 -0.36 -0.67
C TYR A 13 -3.15 0.45 -1.56
N THR A 14 -2.63 1.14 -2.56
CA THR A 14 -3.49 1.75 -3.58
C THR A 14 -4.24 0.67 -4.36
N PRO A 15 -5.51 0.86 -4.71
CA PRO A 15 -6.21 -0.18 -5.43
C PRO A 15 -5.84 -0.23 -6.91
N LEU A 16 -6.06 -1.39 -7.51
CA LEU A 16 -5.99 -1.57 -8.95
C LEU A 16 -7.32 -1.18 -9.63
N PRO A 17 -7.30 -0.72 -10.89
CA PRO A 17 -8.52 -0.54 -11.68
C PRO A 17 -9.37 -1.81 -11.73
N LYS A 18 -10.70 -1.66 -11.74
CA LYS A 18 -11.65 -2.79 -11.72
C LYS A 18 -11.48 -3.74 -12.91
N ASP A 19 -11.19 -3.20 -14.08
CA ASP A 19 -11.17 -3.93 -15.34
C ASP A 19 -9.75 -4.36 -15.76
N ILE A 20 -8.83 -4.49 -14.80
CA ILE A 20 -7.45 -4.87 -15.11
C ILE A 20 -7.30 -6.38 -15.28
N GLU A 21 -6.63 -6.78 -16.35
CA GLU A 21 -6.22 -8.16 -16.56
C GLU A 21 -5.10 -8.56 -15.60
N ASN A 22 -5.01 -9.86 -15.27
CA ASN A 22 -3.98 -10.41 -14.38
C ASN A 22 -3.85 -9.69 -13.03
N LYS A 23 -4.98 -9.35 -12.40
CA LYS A 23 -5.05 -8.67 -11.12
C LYS A 23 -4.17 -9.33 -10.04
N GLU A 24 -4.20 -10.66 -9.94
CA GLU A 24 -3.42 -11.41 -8.95
C GLU A 24 -1.91 -11.23 -9.13
N GLY A 25 -1.41 -11.37 -10.37
CA GLY A 25 -0.01 -11.16 -10.68
C GLY A 25 0.44 -9.73 -10.38
N LEU A 26 -0.43 -8.74 -10.62
CA LEU A 26 -0.15 -7.34 -10.28
C LEU A 26 -0.14 -7.09 -8.78
N LEU A 27 -1.07 -7.66 -8.01
CA LEU A 27 -1.06 -7.56 -6.54
C LEU A 27 0.21 -8.18 -5.95
N GLN A 28 0.59 -9.37 -6.44
CA GLN A 28 1.84 -10.01 -6.01
C GLN A 28 3.06 -9.17 -6.37
N LEU A 29 3.09 -8.57 -7.57
CA LEU A 29 4.16 -7.66 -7.97
C LEU A 29 4.26 -6.44 -7.06
N LYS A 30 3.13 -5.78 -6.74
CA LYS A 30 3.07 -4.62 -5.84
C LYS A 30 3.63 -4.95 -4.46
N LYS A 31 3.21 -6.08 -3.89
CA LYS A 31 3.72 -6.58 -2.60
C LYS A 31 5.23 -6.84 -2.65
N SER A 32 5.71 -7.56 -3.66
CA SER A 32 7.14 -7.85 -3.83
C SER A 32 7.99 -6.58 -3.95
N LEU A 33 7.49 -5.55 -4.64
CA LEU A 33 8.19 -4.26 -4.76
C LEU A 33 8.24 -3.49 -3.43
N ALA A 34 7.15 -3.49 -2.66
CA ALA A 34 7.12 -2.87 -1.35
C ALA A 34 8.03 -3.61 -0.34
N ASP A 35 8.06 -4.94 -0.37
CA ASP A 35 8.93 -5.75 0.46
C ASP A 35 10.42 -5.50 0.15
N LEU A 36 10.79 -5.42 -1.14
CA LEU A 36 12.15 -5.05 -1.57
C LEU A 36 12.52 -3.63 -1.12
N TYR A 37 11.61 -2.68 -1.28
CA TYR A 37 11.86 -1.30 -0.84
C TYR A 37 12.09 -1.21 0.68
N LEU A 38 11.28 -1.90 1.49
CA LEU A 38 11.45 -1.95 2.94
C LEU A 38 12.79 -2.60 3.35
N MET A 39 13.19 -3.67 2.65
CA MET A 39 14.48 -4.33 2.87
C MET A 39 15.66 -3.37 2.62
N GLU A 40 15.66 -2.66 1.50
CA GLU A 40 16.73 -1.70 1.17
C GLU A 40 16.76 -0.48 2.11
N MET A 41 15.61 -0.12 2.69
CA MET A 41 15.53 0.97 3.67
C MET A 41 15.87 0.52 5.10
N ASP A 42 16.10 -0.77 5.34
CA ASP A 42 16.30 -1.37 6.67
C ASP A 42 15.19 -1.00 7.67
N VAL A 43 13.94 -1.07 7.20
CA VAL A 43 12.74 -0.73 7.99
C VAL A 43 11.74 -1.87 7.88
N SER A 44 11.23 -2.32 9.03
CA SER A 44 10.15 -3.31 9.08
C SER A 44 8.78 -2.66 8.88
N ARG A 45 7.83 -3.47 8.41
CA ARG A 45 6.44 -3.04 8.21
C ARG A 45 5.75 -2.64 9.53
N GLU A 46 6.17 -3.22 10.66
CA GLU A 46 5.64 -2.87 11.99
C GLU A 46 6.08 -1.45 12.42
N GLU A 47 7.32 -1.04 12.13
CA GLU A 47 7.83 0.29 12.46
C GLU A 47 7.09 1.44 11.75
N ILE A 48 6.45 1.15 10.62
CA ILE A 48 5.69 2.13 9.84
C ILE A 48 4.18 1.96 9.92
N LYS A 49 3.69 1.01 10.71
CA LYS A 49 2.27 0.64 10.79
C LYS A 49 1.36 1.81 11.12
N ASP A 50 1.71 2.61 12.12
CA ASP A 50 0.91 3.77 12.52
C ASP A 50 0.80 4.81 11.40
N TYR A 51 1.88 5.01 10.64
CA TYR A 51 1.85 5.88 9.46
C TYR A 51 0.95 5.31 8.37
N LEU A 52 1.03 4.00 8.09
CA LEU A 52 0.16 3.35 7.10
C LEU A 52 -1.32 3.52 7.45
N LEU A 53 -1.68 3.39 8.73
CA LEU A 53 -3.05 3.59 9.21
C LEU A 53 -3.51 5.05 8.98
N VAL A 54 -2.71 6.04 9.39
CA VAL A 54 -3.06 7.46 9.21
C VAL A 54 -3.16 7.82 7.73
N ILE A 55 -2.25 7.32 6.89
CA ILE A 55 -2.28 7.56 5.44
C ILE A 55 -3.54 6.93 4.83
N GLY A 56 -3.91 5.72 5.26
CA GLY A 56 -5.14 5.06 4.82
C GLY A 56 -6.41 5.86 5.12
N GLU A 57 -6.53 6.38 6.35
CA GLU A 57 -7.66 7.22 6.74
C GLU A 57 -7.68 8.56 6.01
N ALA A 58 -6.52 9.22 5.87
CA ALA A 58 -6.41 10.46 5.09
C ALA A 58 -6.80 10.24 3.63
N ARG A 59 -6.30 9.16 3.01
CA ARG A 59 -6.59 8.80 1.62
C ARG A 59 -8.08 8.55 1.41
N ARG A 60 -8.76 7.92 2.38
CA ARG A 60 -10.21 7.70 2.32
C ARG A 60 -11.00 9.01 2.25
N GLY A 61 -10.56 10.03 2.99
CA GLY A 61 -11.13 11.37 2.93
C GLY A 61 -10.78 12.13 1.64
N GLU A 62 -9.52 12.03 1.19
CA GLU A 62 -9.01 12.73 0.00
C GLU A 62 -9.53 12.14 -1.32
N CYS A 63 -9.81 10.84 -1.35
CA CYS A 63 -10.17 10.07 -2.55
C CYS A 63 -11.40 9.17 -2.29
N PRO A 64 -12.58 9.76 -2.05
CA PRO A 64 -13.77 9.03 -1.62
C PRO A 64 -14.34 8.05 -2.67
N HIS A 65 -13.87 8.13 -3.92
CA HIS A 65 -14.31 7.28 -5.04
C HIS A 65 -13.23 6.32 -5.53
N GLU A 66 -12.11 6.23 -4.82
CA GLU A 66 -11.05 5.26 -5.12
C GLU A 66 -11.53 3.84 -4.76
N TYR A 67 -11.31 2.87 -5.65
CA TYR A 67 -11.92 1.54 -5.57
C TYR A 67 -11.25 0.66 -4.50
N TYR A 68 -11.63 0.69 -3.23
CA TYR A 68 -11.00 -0.18 -2.22
C TYR A 68 -11.04 -1.67 -2.60
N ILE A 69 -9.87 -2.25 -2.89
CA ILE A 69 -9.63 -3.69 -2.79
C ILE A 69 -8.24 -3.87 -2.22
N CYS A 70 -8.22 -4.08 -0.90
CA CYS A 70 -7.29 -4.86 -0.10
C CYS A 70 -7.61 -4.47 1.35
N ASP A 71 -8.42 -5.30 2.00
CA ASP A 71 -8.76 -5.11 3.41
C ASP A 71 -7.46 -4.98 4.21
N LEU A 72 -7.34 -3.92 5.01
CA LEU A 72 -6.25 -3.72 5.98
C LEU A 72 -6.30 -4.73 7.14
N GLU A 73 -7.04 -5.83 6.96
CA GLU A 73 -7.25 -6.91 7.91
C GLU A 73 -6.78 -8.23 7.27
N SER A 74 -5.46 -8.44 7.21
CA SER A 74 -4.89 -9.79 7.17
C SER A 74 -3.54 -9.82 7.85
#